data_AF-A0A662R8S1-F1
#
_entry.id   AF-A0A662R8S1-F1
#
_cell.length_a   1.000
_cell.length_b   1.000
_cell.length_c   1.000
_cell.angle_alpha   90.00
_cell.angle_beta   90.00
_cell.angle_gamma   90.00
#
_symmetry.space_group_name_H-M   'P 1'
#
loop_
_entity.id
_entity.type
_entity.pdbx_description
1 polymer ?
#
loop_
_entity_poly.entity_id
_entity_poly.type
_entity_poly.pdbx_seq_one_letter_code
_entity_poly.pdbx_strand_id
1 'polypeptide(L)'
;MPGEIFEYMEKESGIFGKVLRPLIAVEIKGETSEWIKIENALADTGADISILPRDIGDLLIKDVTEGEPYEVKGIVPYAKLIVYIHQLKFKLNGKEFELPVAISDSNDVPPIFGRVKGLDLFDANFLNGQKVKLVWE
;
A
#
# COMPACT_ATOMS: atom_id res chain seq x y z
N MET A 1 17.35 10.56 -11.05
CA MET A 1 17.98 9.46 -10.27
C MET A 1 17.57 8.13 -10.91
N PRO A 2 18.31 7.00 -10.77
CA PRO A 2 17.82 5.73 -11.31
C PRO A 2 16.53 5.34 -10.58
N GLY A 3 15.43 5.22 -11.33
CA GLY A 3 14.13 4.80 -10.80
C GLY A 3 14.03 3.28 -10.74
N GLU A 4 13.10 2.79 -9.93
CA GLU A 4 12.77 1.37 -9.82
C GLU A 4 11.65 1.02 -10.80
N ILE A 5 11.73 -0.14 -11.43
CA ILE A 5 10.75 -0.63 -12.40
C ILE A 5 10.18 -1.95 -11.88
N PHE A 6 8.85 -2.01 -11.80
CA PHE A 6 8.12 -3.21 -11.45
C PHE A 6 7.25 -3.63 -12.64
N GLU A 7 7.47 -4.84 -13.14
CA GLU A 7 6.58 -5.45 -14.12
C GLU A 7 5.25 -5.80 -13.45
N TYR A 8 4.14 -5.61 -14.16
CA TYR A 8 2.83 -5.96 -13.64
C TYR A 8 2.73 -7.47 -13.46
N MET A 9 2.02 -7.87 -12.42
CA MET A 9 1.83 -9.28 -12.11
C MET A 9 0.43 -9.73 -12.50
N GLU A 10 0.34 -10.92 -13.08
CA GLU A 10 -0.92 -11.57 -13.38
C GLU A 10 -1.66 -11.94 -12.08
N LYS A 11 -2.92 -11.53 -11.95
CA LYS A 11 -3.80 -11.85 -10.83
C LYS A 11 -5.19 -12.21 -11.32
N GLU A 12 -5.89 -13.02 -10.53
CA GLU A 12 -7.28 -13.37 -10.76
C GLU A 12 -8.19 -12.11 -10.71
N SER A 13 -9.24 -12.16 -11.51
CA SER A 13 -10.26 -11.15 -11.67
C SER A 13 -11.60 -11.85 -11.79
N GLY A 14 -12.54 -11.52 -10.89
CA GLY A 14 -13.88 -12.11 -10.91
C GLY A 14 -14.70 -11.80 -12.17
N ILE A 15 -14.26 -10.83 -12.99
CA ILE A 15 -14.98 -10.39 -14.21
C ILE A 15 -14.22 -10.81 -15.49
N PHE A 16 -12.89 -10.72 -15.49
CA PHE A 16 -12.07 -10.88 -16.70
C PHE A 16 -11.20 -12.15 -16.69
N GLY A 17 -11.35 -13.03 -15.68
CA GLY A 17 -10.48 -14.19 -15.49
C GLY A 17 -9.14 -13.75 -14.92
N LYS A 18 -8.22 -13.31 -15.78
CA LYS A 18 -6.90 -12.85 -15.35
C LYS A 18 -6.58 -11.45 -15.88
N VAL A 19 -5.94 -10.64 -15.04
CA VAL A 19 -5.52 -9.27 -15.38
C VAL A 19 -4.12 -8.98 -14.84
N LEU A 20 -3.39 -8.09 -15.51
CA LEU A 20 -2.11 -7.57 -15.03
C LEU A 20 -2.35 -6.42 -14.04
N ARG A 21 -1.71 -6.47 -12.87
CA ARG A 21 -1.84 -5.44 -11.81
C ARG A 21 -0.48 -4.81 -11.45
N PRO A 22 -0.45 -3.50 -11.15
CA PRO A 22 0.74 -2.77 -10.71
C PRO A 22 1.10 -3.11 -9.26
N LEU A 23 1.72 -4.26 -9.04
CA LEU A 23 2.13 -4.69 -7.72
C LEU A 23 3.62 -4.39 -7.51
N ILE A 24 3.94 -3.73 -6.40
CA ILE A 24 5.29 -3.32 -6.04
C ILE A 24 5.73 -4.00 -4.75
N ALA A 25 7.05 -4.13 -4.60
CA ALA A 25 7.64 -4.55 -3.35
C ALA A 25 8.02 -3.32 -2.53
N VAL A 26 7.59 -3.28 -1.26
CA VAL A 26 7.96 -2.22 -0.30
C VAL A 26 8.46 -2.86 0.99
N GLU A 27 9.43 -2.23 1.64
CA GLU A 27 9.83 -2.62 3.00
C GLU A 27 9.18 -1.66 4.00
N ILE A 28 8.59 -2.21 5.06
CA ILE A 28 7.85 -1.46 6.08
C ILE A 28 8.45 -1.78 7.45
N LYS A 29 8.58 -0.77 8.30
CA LYS A 29 9.00 -0.91 9.68
C LYS A 29 8.00 -0.18 10.58
N GLY A 30 7.43 -0.94 11.52
CA GLY A 30 6.57 -0.43 12.59
C GLY A 30 7.31 -0.31 13.92
N GLU A 31 6.56 -0.35 15.00
CA GLU A 31 7.08 -0.24 16.37
C GLU A 31 7.73 -1.53 16.87
N THR A 32 7.13 -2.67 16.52
CA THR A 32 7.44 -3.97 17.12
C THR A 32 8.33 -4.85 16.23
N SER A 33 8.59 -4.43 14.99
CA SER A 33 9.22 -5.25 13.97
C SER A 33 10.54 -4.67 13.47
N GLU A 34 11.41 -5.54 12.97
CA GLU A 34 12.39 -5.14 11.98
C GLU A 34 11.71 -4.82 10.63
N TRP A 35 12.48 -4.34 9.66
CA TRP A 35 11.98 -4.15 8.30
C TRP A 35 11.38 -5.46 7.76
N ILE A 36 10.08 -5.44 7.45
CA ILE A 36 9.39 -6.53 6.77
C ILE A 36 9.17 -6.17 5.30
N LYS A 37 9.35 -7.13 4.40
CA LYS A 37 9.15 -6.93 2.97
C LYS A 37 7.74 -7.37 2.55
N ILE A 38 6.98 -6.46 1.97
CA ILE A 38 5.66 -6.72 1.38
C ILE A 38 5.83 -6.78 -0.14
N GLU A 39 5.78 -7.97 -0.71
CA GLU A 39 6.09 -8.21 -2.14
C GLU A 39 4.96 -7.80 -3.11
N ASN A 40 3.73 -7.64 -2.62
CA ASN A 40 2.53 -7.49 -3.45
C ASN A 40 1.66 -6.31 -3.02
N ALA A 41 2.25 -5.14 -2.74
CA ALA A 41 1.48 -3.94 -2.49
C ALA A 41 0.95 -3.37 -3.82
N LEU A 42 -0.35 -3.11 -3.92
CA LEU A 42 -0.94 -2.47 -5.08
C LEU A 42 -0.55 -0.99 -5.12
N ALA A 43 0.21 -0.57 -6.13
CA ALA A 43 0.41 0.85 -6.39
C ALA A 43 -0.89 1.42 -6.98
N ASP A 44 -1.57 2.26 -6.23
CA ASP A 44 -2.91 2.75 -6.57
C ASP A 44 -2.98 4.27 -6.49
N THR A 45 -3.02 4.92 -7.65
CA THR A 45 -3.22 6.38 -7.74
C THR A 45 -4.66 6.80 -7.46
N GLY A 46 -5.60 5.86 -7.38
CA GLY A 46 -6.97 6.09 -6.95
C GLY A 46 -7.15 6.10 -5.42
N ALA A 47 -6.12 5.72 -4.66
CA ALA A 47 -6.15 5.69 -3.20
C ALA A 47 -5.38 6.89 -2.61
N ASP A 48 -6.07 7.72 -1.84
CA ASP A 48 -5.44 8.87 -1.17
C ASP A 48 -4.43 8.42 -0.09
N ILE A 49 -4.73 7.35 0.63
CA ILE A 49 -3.91 6.80 1.72
C ILE A 49 -3.50 5.36 1.42
N SER A 50 -2.30 4.96 1.87
CA SER A 50 -1.88 3.56 1.88
C SER A 50 -2.68 2.76 2.91
N ILE A 51 -3.02 1.51 2.58
CA ILE A 51 -3.81 0.63 3.43
C ILE A 51 -3.09 -0.70 3.63
N LEU A 52 -3.09 -1.22 4.86
CA LEU A 52 -2.63 -2.57 5.15
C LEU A 52 -3.78 -3.42 5.74
N PRO A 53 -3.84 -4.72 5.43
CA PRO A 53 -4.73 -5.66 6.13
C PRO A 53 -4.33 -5.80 7.61
N ARG A 54 -5.29 -6.29 8.40
CA ARG A 54 -5.13 -6.41 9.86
C ARG A 54 -3.94 -7.27 10.25
N ASP A 55 -3.75 -8.41 9.59
CA ASP A 55 -2.66 -9.35 9.84
C ASP A 55 -1.27 -8.74 9.68
N ILE A 56 -1.03 -7.95 8.63
CA ILE A 56 0.22 -7.20 8.45
C ILE A 56 0.33 -6.11 9.53
N GLY A 57 -0.77 -5.45 9.86
CA GLY A 57 -0.81 -4.47 10.94
C GLY A 57 -0.37 -5.02 12.29
N ASP A 58 -0.88 -6.19 12.67
CA ASP A 58 -0.54 -6.85 13.94
C ASP A 58 0.94 -7.31 14.00
N LEU A 59 1.62 -7.43 12.85
CA LEU A 59 3.07 -7.65 12.81
C LEU A 59 3.88 -6.38 13.05
N LEU A 60 3.32 -5.22 12.72
CA LEU A 60 4.02 -3.92 12.70
C LEU A 60 3.76 -3.09 13.97
N ILE A 61 2.57 -3.22 14.55
CA ILE A 61 2.09 -2.39 15.64
C ILE A 61 1.67 -3.27 16.81
N LYS A 62 1.98 -2.83 18.03
CA LYS A 62 1.66 -3.59 19.25
C LYS A 62 0.16 -3.73 19.47
N ASP A 63 -0.59 -2.65 19.27
CA ASP A 63 -2.04 -2.61 19.25
C ASP A 63 -2.53 -1.67 18.14
N VAL A 64 -3.04 -2.26 17.06
CA VAL A 64 -3.59 -1.51 15.92
C VAL A 64 -4.71 -0.56 16.34
N THR A 65 -5.48 -0.86 17.40
CA THR A 65 -6.64 -0.07 17.78
C THR A 65 -6.30 1.23 18.52
N GLU A 66 -5.03 1.43 18.90
CA GLU A 66 -4.55 2.69 19.48
C GLU A 66 -4.37 3.82 18.45
N GLY A 67 -4.45 3.51 17.15
CA GLY A 67 -4.43 4.50 16.08
C GLY A 67 -5.73 5.31 15.98
N GLU A 68 -5.71 6.39 15.19
CA GLU A 68 -6.93 7.20 14.98
C GLU A 68 -7.96 6.43 14.14
N PRO A 69 -9.18 6.16 14.65
CA PRO A 69 -10.17 5.38 13.92
C PRO A 69 -10.82 6.21 12.82
N TYR A 70 -10.99 5.62 11.64
CA TYR A 70 -11.64 6.25 10.50
C TYR A 70 -12.51 5.26 9.72
N GLU A 71 -13.57 5.75 9.08
CA GLU A 71 -14.42 4.96 8.18
C GLU A 71 -14.04 5.26 6.72
N VAL A 72 -13.41 4.29 6.05
CA VAL A 72 -13.04 4.41 4.64
C VAL A 72 -14.21 3.94 3.76
N LYS A 73 -14.48 4.70 2.70
CA LYS A 73 -15.49 4.37 1.68
C LYS A 73 -14.82 4.08 0.35
N GLY A 74 -15.19 2.96 -0.25
CA GLY A 74 -14.72 2.57 -1.58
C GLY A 74 -15.79 2.78 -2.66
N ILE A 75 -15.76 1.91 -3.68
CA ILE A 75 -16.71 1.92 -4.81
C ILE A 75 -18.16 1.73 -4.34
N VAL A 76 -18.38 0.93 -3.29
CA VAL A 76 -19.71 0.65 -2.74
C VAL A 76 -20.00 1.65 -1.61
N PRO A 77 -20.95 2.61 -1.77
CA PRO A 77 -21.13 3.73 -0.84
C PRO A 77 -21.49 3.34 0.60
N TYR A 78 -22.08 2.15 0.76
CA TYR A 78 -22.57 1.63 2.04
C TYR A 78 -21.64 0.57 2.64
N ALA A 79 -20.63 0.12 1.89
CA ALA A 79 -19.61 -0.76 2.46
C ALA A 79 -18.69 0.09 3.32
N LYS A 80 -18.62 -0.25 4.60
CA LYS A 80 -17.81 0.45 5.60
C LYS A 80 -16.61 -0.41 5.92
N LEU A 81 -15.42 0.15 5.76
CA LEU A 81 -14.19 -0.42 6.27
C LEU A 81 -13.74 0.45 7.44
N ILE A 82 -13.58 -0.15 8.62
CA ILE A 82 -12.99 0.56 9.75
C ILE A 82 -11.48 0.39 9.67
N VAL A 83 -10.77 1.51 9.77
CA VAL A 83 -9.32 1.53 9.76
C VAL A 83 -8.80 2.32 10.95
N TYR A 84 -7.56 2.07 11.33
CA TYR A 84 -6.83 2.81 12.35
C TYR A 84 -5.57 3.40 11.72
N ILE A 85 -5.40 4.72 11.83
CA ILE A 85 -4.30 5.42 11.18
C ILE A 85 -3.07 5.39 12.09
N HIS A 86 -1.95 4.94 11.53
CA HIS A 86 -0.64 4.87 12.17
C HIS A 86 0.44 5.53 11.30
N GLN A 87 1.49 6.06 11.93
CA GLN A 87 2.68 6.53 11.22
C GLN A 87 3.69 5.39 11.11
N LEU A 88 4.04 5.00 9.87
CA LEU A 88 4.98 3.90 9.62
C LEU A 88 6.17 4.37 8.78
N LYS A 89 7.30 3.69 8.95
CA LYS A 89 8.49 3.88 8.12
C LYS A 89 8.44 2.95 6.92
N PHE A 90 8.67 3.49 5.74
CA PHE A 90 8.74 2.77 4.50
C PHE A 90 10.13 2.91 3.91
N LYS A 91 10.53 1.89 3.15
CA LYS A 91 11.75 1.88 2.37
C LYS A 91 11.48 1.31 1.00
N LEU A 92 11.88 2.06 -0.02
CA LEU A 92 11.73 1.70 -1.43
C LEU A 92 12.96 2.19 -2.20
N ASN A 93 13.56 1.34 -3.03
CA ASN A 93 14.82 1.66 -3.73
C ASN A 93 15.92 2.23 -2.82
N GLY A 94 16.03 1.71 -1.58
CA GLY A 94 16.98 2.21 -0.57
C GLY A 94 16.69 3.60 0.00
N LYS A 95 15.56 4.22 -0.35
CA LYS A 95 15.08 5.49 0.22
C LYS A 95 14.10 5.21 1.34
N GLU A 96 14.38 5.76 2.52
CA GLU A 96 13.51 5.68 3.69
C GLU A 96 12.65 6.93 3.83
N PHE A 97 11.38 6.76 4.15
CA PHE A 97 10.41 7.84 4.35
C PHE A 97 9.29 7.40 5.30
N GLU A 98 8.53 8.37 5.81
CA GLU A 98 7.41 8.12 6.72
C GLU A 98 6.10 8.60 6.12
N LEU A 99 5.04 7.83 6.31
CA LEU A 99 3.69 8.18 5.86
C LEU A 99 2.61 7.63 6.80
N PRO A 100 1.43 8.28 6.79
CA PRO A 100 0.25 7.72 7.43
C PRO A 100 -0.23 6.50 6.66
N VAL A 101 -0.55 5.45 7.40
CA VAL A 101 -1.08 4.20 6.85
C VAL A 101 -2.34 3.84 7.62
N ALA A 102 -3.40 3.57 6.88
CA ALA A 102 -4.63 3.01 7.42
C ALA A 102 -4.45 1.49 7.58
N ILE A 103 -4.50 1.01 8.81
CA ILE A 103 -4.52 -0.42 9.10
C ILE A 103 -5.97 -0.84 9.29
N SER A 104 -6.42 -1.74 8.42
CA SER A 104 -7.79 -2.25 8.39
C SER A 104 -8.13 -3.11 9.62
N ASP A 105 -9.39 -3.11 10.03
CA ASP A 105 -9.93 -4.06 11.02
C ASP A 105 -10.22 -5.45 10.43
N SER A 106 -10.07 -5.60 9.11
CA SER A 106 -10.26 -6.83 8.33
C SER A 106 -9.02 -7.22 7.52
N ASN A 107 -8.89 -8.53 7.23
CA ASN A 107 -7.91 -9.08 6.29
C ASN A 107 -8.40 -9.08 4.83
N ASP A 108 -9.67 -8.74 4.59
CA ASP A 108 -10.29 -8.75 3.26
C ASP A 108 -9.96 -7.48 2.43
N VAL A 109 -8.77 -6.93 2.64
CA VAL A 109 -8.23 -5.81 1.86
C VAL A 109 -6.82 -6.16 1.40
N PRO A 110 -6.47 -5.90 0.12
CA PRO A 110 -5.10 -6.03 -0.31
C PRO A 110 -4.24 -4.93 0.35
N PRO A 111 -2.92 -5.16 0.52
CA PRO A 111 -2.00 -4.07 0.80
C PRO A 111 -2.03 -3.07 -0.37
N ILE A 112 -2.22 -1.79 -0.07
CA ILE A 112 -2.29 -0.69 -1.04
C ILE A 112 -1.22 0.33 -0.69
N PHE A 113 -0.42 0.73 -1.69
CA PHE A 113 0.47 1.87 -1.61
C PHE A 113 -0.17 3.06 -2.35
N GLY A 114 -0.73 3.98 -1.57
CA GLY A 114 -1.50 5.13 -2.03
C GLY A 114 -0.66 6.39 -2.22
N ARG A 115 -1.34 7.52 -2.43
CA ARG A 115 -0.75 8.79 -2.87
C ARG A 115 -0.05 9.60 -1.79
N VAL A 116 -0.79 10.02 -0.76
CA VAL A 116 -0.34 11.05 0.18
C VAL A 116 0.90 10.56 0.94
N LYS A 117 2.03 11.26 0.75
CA LYS A 117 3.37 10.89 1.27
C LYS A 117 3.86 9.49 0.88
N GLY A 118 3.19 8.85 -0.09
CA GLY A 118 3.55 7.57 -0.67
C GLY A 118 3.96 7.75 -2.12
N LEU A 119 3.10 7.36 -3.05
CA LEU A 119 3.35 7.51 -4.49
C LEU A 119 3.67 8.95 -4.90
N ASP A 120 3.10 9.97 -4.24
CA ASP A 120 3.34 11.38 -4.57
C ASP A 120 4.78 11.84 -4.22
N LEU A 121 5.60 11.01 -3.54
CA LEU A 121 7.05 11.25 -3.36
C LEU A 121 7.88 10.84 -4.59
N PHE A 122 7.23 10.24 -5.58
CA PHE A 122 7.88 9.71 -6.78
C PHE A 122 7.21 10.28 -8.03
N ASP A 123 8.00 10.47 -9.08
CA ASP A 123 7.47 10.52 -10.44
C ASP A 123 7.00 9.11 -10.84
N ALA A 124 5.73 8.82 -10.50
CA ALA A 124 5.11 7.53 -10.63
C ALA A 124 4.45 7.33 -12.01
N ASN A 125 5.06 6.51 -12.85
CA ASN A 125 4.67 6.31 -14.25
C ASN A 125 4.08 4.90 -14.47
N PHE A 126 2.78 4.83 -14.78
CA PHE A 126 2.07 3.59 -15.11
C PHE A 126 2.06 3.43 -16.64
N LEU A 127 2.84 2.46 -17.14
CA LEU A 127 3.15 2.34 -18.56
C LEU A 127 2.32 1.24 -19.21
N ASN A 128 1.23 1.64 -19.87
CA ASN A 128 0.38 0.81 -20.75
C ASN A 128 -0.10 -0.51 -20.13
N GLY A 129 -0.32 -0.54 -18.81
CA GLY A 129 -0.75 -1.75 -18.12
C GLY A 129 0.30 -2.87 -18.06
N GLN A 130 1.58 -2.54 -18.27
CA GLN A 130 2.68 -3.52 -18.31
C GLN A 130 3.65 -3.36 -17.16
N LYS A 131 3.98 -2.12 -16.78
CA LYS A 131 4.93 -1.84 -15.71
C LYS A 131 4.66 -0.51 -15.03
N VAL A 132 5.12 -0.39 -13.79
CA VAL A 132 5.17 0.87 -13.05
C VAL A 132 6.62 1.25 -12.83
N LYS A 133 6.96 2.50 -13.14
CA LYS A 133 8.29 3.08 -12.91
C LYS A 133 8.16 4.17 -11.85
N LEU A 134 8.94 4.06 -10.79
CA LEU A 134 8.97 5.02 -9.69
C LEU A 134 10.35 5.68 -9.63
N VAL A 135 10.40 7.00 -9.84
CA VAL A 135 11.64 7.78 -9.76
C VAL A 135 11.54 8.74 -8.59
N TRP A 136 12.50 8.69 -7.67
CA TRP A 136 12.55 9.62 -6.54
C TRP A 136 12.84 11.05 -7.03
N GLU A 137 12.02 12.01 -6.61
CA GLU A 137 12.26 13.45 -6.81
C GLU A 137 13.12 14.08 -5.70
#